data_AF-A0A1M6JCB7-F1
#
_entry.id   AF-A0A1M6JCB7-F1
#
_cell.length_a   1.000
_cell.length_b   1.000
_cell.length_c   1.000
_cell.angle_alpha   90.00
_cell.angle_beta   90.00
_cell.angle_gamma   90.00
#
_symmetry.space_group_name_H-M   'P 1'
#
loop_
_entity.id
_entity.type
_entity.pdbx_description
1 polymer ?
#
loop_
_entity_poly.entity_id
_entity_poly.type
_entity_poly.pdbx_seq_one_letter_code
_entity_poly.pdbx_strand_id
1 'polypeptide(L)'
;MNTDNFTPRRLPVGIQSFEKLRSEGFVYVDKTALIYKLIQAGVPCFLSRPRRFGKSLLLSTIEAYFKGKRELFRGLAMEQLEKNWYEYPVLHLSLNAEKYDSKERLADMLERQLQAWEQLYQTGGKGITYSGRFMTVIKQAYEQTGRRVVVLIDEYDKPLLRSFDNSKLQDEFRETLTAFYTVLKDADPWLQFVLITGVTKFAQMGIFSNLNQLSDISFDLDYNTLCGMTLPEIETTFVPELEAMALKQKLSHEALLEKMTRLYDGYRFTDDEEFTPMYNPFSVLNALMKRAFGSYWFGSGTPTFLVNMLKKTNFDLREMDGIQVGALSLNANMVDTNNLVPLLYQSGYLTIKEYDERFQIYTLGFPNEEVKSQIDEKAMPQLRGYMKHANV
;
A
#
# COMPACT_ATOMS: atom_id res chain seq x y z
N MET A 1 10.19 -29.95 34.94
CA MET A 1 10.11 -29.40 33.57
C MET A 1 9.72 -27.95 33.72
N ASN A 2 10.66 -27.03 33.47
CA ASN A 2 10.42 -25.59 33.61
C ASN A 2 9.30 -25.18 32.65
N THR A 3 8.18 -24.75 33.22
CA THR A 3 7.25 -23.86 32.55
C THR A 3 7.95 -22.52 32.42
N ASP A 4 8.78 -22.37 31.39
CA ASP A 4 9.33 -21.06 31.05
C ASP A 4 8.14 -20.11 30.85
N ASN A 5 8.14 -19.04 31.62
CA ASN A 5 7.20 -17.92 31.52
C ASN A 5 7.29 -17.33 30.11
N PHE A 6 6.56 -17.92 29.16
CA PHE A 6 6.45 -17.38 27.81
C PHE A 6 5.66 -16.08 27.90
N THR A 7 6.38 -14.96 27.99
CA THR A 7 5.76 -13.66 27.88
C THR A 7 5.34 -13.50 26.42
N PRO A 8 4.03 -13.37 26.12
CA PRO A 8 3.56 -13.31 24.75
C PRO A 8 4.19 -12.11 24.04
N ARG A 9 4.84 -12.36 22.90
CA ARG A 9 5.40 -11.28 22.08
C ARG A 9 4.29 -10.43 21.49
N ARG A 10 4.52 -9.12 21.39
CA ARG A 10 3.52 -8.18 20.90
C ARG A 10 3.49 -8.18 19.37
N LEU A 11 2.36 -8.55 18.78
CA LEU A 11 2.20 -8.53 17.32
C LEU A 11 1.73 -7.15 16.83
N PRO A 12 2.30 -6.59 15.75
CA PRO A 12 2.05 -5.22 15.30
C PRO A 12 0.74 -5.06 14.51
N VAL A 13 -0.38 -5.61 14.99
CA VAL A 13 -1.68 -5.51 14.30
C VAL A 13 -2.12 -4.05 14.24
N GLY A 14 -2.13 -3.48 13.03
CA GLY A 14 -2.55 -2.10 12.79
C GLY A 14 -1.52 -1.03 13.19
N ILE A 15 -0.29 -1.43 13.55
CA ILE A 15 0.80 -0.48 13.83
C ILE A 15 1.39 0.00 12.50
N GLN A 16 1.40 1.31 12.29
CA GLN A 16 1.94 1.95 11.09
C GLN A 16 3.20 2.77 11.36
N SER A 17 3.48 3.09 12.63
CA SER A 17 4.70 3.81 13.03
C SER A 17 5.80 2.80 13.34
N PHE A 18 6.90 2.88 12.60
CA PHE A 18 8.10 2.06 12.83
C PHE A 18 8.71 2.36 14.20
N GLU A 19 8.80 3.63 14.58
CA GLU A 19 9.27 4.04 15.90
C GLU A 19 8.44 3.43 17.02
N LYS A 20 7.11 3.51 16.93
CA LYS A 20 6.22 2.85 17.90
C LYS A 20 6.45 1.34 17.93
N LEU A 21 6.53 0.71 16.76
CA LEU A 21 6.77 -0.73 16.62
C LEU A 21 8.05 -1.14 17.37
N ARG A 22 9.16 -0.44 17.13
CA ARG A 22 10.46 -0.77 17.71
C ARG A 22 10.57 -0.42 19.20
N SER A 23 10.17 0.79 19.60
CA SER A 23 10.26 1.26 20.98
C SER A 23 9.36 0.48 21.94
N GLU A 24 8.20 0.01 21.47
CA GLU A 24 7.26 -0.77 22.28
C GLU A 24 7.49 -2.30 22.21
N GLY A 25 8.56 -2.75 21.55
CA GLY A 25 8.96 -4.17 21.51
C GLY A 25 8.02 -5.06 20.72
N PHE A 26 7.40 -4.54 19.66
CA PHE A 26 6.61 -5.36 18.74
C PHE A 26 7.51 -6.21 17.83
N VAL A 27 7.02 -7.40 17.48
CA VAL A 27 7.67 -8.26 16.48
C VAL A 27 7.70 -7.54 15.13
N TYR A 28 8.84 -7.61 14.44
CA TYR A 28 9.05 -7.01 13.13
C TYR A 28 9.57 -8.06 12.16
N VAL A 29 8.97 -8.16 10.97
CA VAL A 29 9.56 -8.89 9.85
C VAL A 29 10.51 -7.91 9.15
N ASP A 30 11.81 -8.20 9.21
CA ASP A 30 12.85 -7.27 8.77
C ASP A 30 12.90 -7.16 7.24
N LYS A 31 12.56 -5.99 6.72
CA LYS A 31 12.65 -5.63 5.29
C LYS A 31 13.79 -4.65 5.00
N THR A 32 14.60 -4.32 6.00
CA THR A 32 15.49 -3.16 5.93
C THR A 32 16.66 -3.32 4.95
N ALA A 33 17.06 -4.55 4.61
CA ALA A 33 18.00 -4.81 3.52
C ALA A 33 17.47 -4.35 2.15
N LEU A 34 16.18 -4.63 1.85
CA LEU A 34 15.53 -4.20 0.62
C LEU A 34 15.32 -2.69 0.60
N ILE A 35 14.98 -2.11 1.75
CA ILE A 35 14.88 -0.65 1.90
C ILE A 35 16.23 0.00 1.59
N TYR A 36 17.33 -0.57 2.11
CA TYR A 36 18.67 -0.08 1.80
C TYR A 36 18.97 -0.13 0.30
N LYS A 37 18.69 -1.26 -0.37
CA LYS A 37 18.83 -1.39 -1.83
C LYS A 37 18.03 -0.32 -2.58
N LEU A 38 16.76 -0.13 -2.19
CA LEU A 38 15.86 0.86 -2.80
C LEU A 38 16.42 2.29 -2.67
N ILE A 39 16.93 2.64 -1.50
CA ILE A 39 17.48 3.98 -1.24
C ILE A 39 18.77 4.20 -2.05
N GLN A 40 19.63 3.18 -2.17
CA GLN A 40 20.87 3.27 -2.95
C GLN A 40 20.64 3.40 -4.46
N ALA A 41 19.50 2.92 -4.97
CA ALA A 41 19.13 3.12 -6.38
C ALA A 41 18.93 4.60 -6.73
N GLY A 42 18.57 5.45 -5.75
CA GLY A 42 18.58 6.90 -5.87
C GLY A 42 17.55 7.50 -6.84
N VAL A 43 16.63 6.69 -7.38
CA VAL A 43 15.59 7.13 -8.31
C VAL A 43 14.27 7.40 -7.59
N PRO A 44 13.47 8.39 -8.04
CA PRO A 44 12.09 8.53 -7.60
C PRO A 44 11.30 7.23 -7.84
N CYS A 45 10.65 6.73 -6.81
CA CYS A 45 9.97 5.44 -6.84
C CYS A 45 8.48 5.56 -6.58
N PHE A 46 7.73 4.67 -7.20
CA PHE A 46 6.31 4.46 -6.96
C PHE A 46 6.04 3.02 -6.55
N LEU A 47 5.24 2.85 -5.50
CA LEU A 47 4.80 1.53 -5.02
C LEU A 47 3.29 1.49 -4.80
N SER A 48 2.61 0.68 -5.60
CA SER A 48 1.21 0.29 -5.39
C SER A 48 1.11 -1.08 -4.75
N ARG A 49 0.33 -1.15 -3.68
CA ARG A 49 -0.07 -2.41 -3.04
C ARG A 49 -1.48 -2.27 -2.49
N PRO A 50 -2.23 -3.37 -2.31
CA PRO A 50 -3.52 -3.32 -1.65
C PRO A 50 -3.44 -2.71 -0.24
N ARG A 51 -4.59 -2.33 0.30
CA ARG A 51 -4.69 -1.80 1.67
C ARG A 51 -4.10 -2.81 2.66
N ARG A 52 -3.45 -2.33 3.73
CA ARG A 52 -2.90 -3.17 4.82
C ARG A 52 -1.75 -4.13 4.44
N PHE A 53 -1.08 -3.89 3.32
CA PHE A 53 0.16 -4.59 2.93
C PHE A 53 1.45 -4.02 3.56
N GLY A 54 1.33 -3.01 4.43
CA GLY A 54 2.49 -2.45 5.14
C GLY A 54 3.11 -1.20 4.51
N LYS A 55 2.50 -0.60 3.48
CA LYS A 55 3.01 0.63 2.82
C LYS A 55 3.33 1.79 3.79
N SER A 56 2.40 2.14 4.68
CA SER A 56 2.65 3.22 5.66
C SER A 56 3.75 2.86 6.68
N LEU A 57 3.88 1.58 7.04
CA LEU A 57 4.98 1.11 7.89
C LEU A 57 6.32 1.18 7.15
N LEU A 58 6.35 0.83 5.86
CA LEU A 58 7.51 1.01 4.99
C LEU A 58 7.93 2.49 4.95
N LEU A 59 7.00 3.41 4.68
CA LEU A 59 7.29 4.86 4.68
C LEU A 59 7.79 5.33 6.04
N SER A 60 7.18 4.89 7.14
CA SER A 60 7.64 5.25 8.48
C SER A 60 9.04 4.68 8.80
N THR A 61 9.39 3.52 8.24
CA THR A 61 10.73 2.92 8.39
C THR A 61 11.75 3.75 7.61
N ILE A 62 11.44 4.13 6.38
CA ILE A 62 12.28 5.01 5.54
C ILE A 62 12.46 6.38 6.19
N GLU A 63 11.38 6.97 6.72
CA GLU A 63 11.42 8.23 7.45
C GLU A 63 12.34 8.15 8.66
N ALA A 64 12.24 7.09 9.47
CA ALA A 64 13.12 6.87 10.62
C ALA A 64 14.60 6.74 10.22
N TYR A 65 14.87 6.03 9.12
CA TYR A 65 16.22 5.90 8.56
C TYR A 65 16.80 7.26 8.17
N PHE A 66 16.08 8.05 7.36
CA PHE A 66 16.56 9.35 6.89
C PHE A 66 16.62 10.41 8.00
N LYS A 67 15.84 10.25 9.08
CA LYS A 67 15.97 11.06 10.31
C LYS A 67 17.11 10.60 11.22
N GLY A 68 17.97 9.68 10.79
CA GLY A 68 19.15 9.25 11.55
C GLY A 68 18.85 8.45 12.82
N LYS A 69 17.63 7.89 12.98
CA LYS A 69 17.19 7.17 14.19
C LYS A 69 17.79 5.77 14.32
N ARG A 70 19.13 5.69 14.38
CA ARG A 70 19.92 4.45 14.37
C ARG A 70 19.49 3.43 15.41
N GLU A 71 19.10 3.88 16.59
CA GLU A 71 18.66 3.04 17.70
C GLU A 71 17.46 2.16 17.37
N LEU A 72 16.58 2.59 16.46
CA LEU A 72 15.41 1.82 16.03
C LEU A 72 15.78 0.61 15.16
N PHE A 73 16.96 0.64 14.53
CA PHE A 73 17.43 -0.38 13.59
C PHE A 73 18.30 -1.45 14.22
N ARG A 74 18.54 -1.40 15.54
CA ARG A 74 19.32 -2.43 16.24
C ARG A 74 18.77 -3.83 15.99
N GLY A 75 19.66 -4.75 15.61
CA GLY A 75 19.35 -6.14 15.29
C GLY A 75 18.65 -6.34 13.94
N LEU A 76 18.56 -5.30 13.10
CA LEU A 76 18.03 -5.38 11.74
C LEU A 76 19.19 -5.33 10.73
N ALA A 77 18.97 -5.81 9.50
CA ALA A 77 19.97 -5.85 8.44
C ALA A 77 20.59 -4.46 8.16
N MET A 78 19.78 -3.40 8.21
CA MET A 78 20.24 -2.03 7.97
C MET A 78 21.24 -1.50 9.00
N GLU A 79 21.28 -2.04 10.23
CA GLU A 79 22.33 -1.70 11.20
C GLU A 79 23.73 -2.07 10.68
N GLN A 80 23.83 -3.17 9.92
CA GLN A 80 25.10 -3.64 9.35
C GLN A 80 25.44 -2.97 8.01
N LEU A 81 24.42 -2.59 7.24
CA LEU A 81 24.57 -2.02 5.91
C LEU A 81 24.90 -0.51 5.96
N GLU A 82 24.20 0.26 6.80
CA GLU A 82 24.39 1.72 6.89
C GLU A 82 25.49 2.10 7.89
N LYS A 83 26.44 2.93 7.43
CA LYS A 83 27.63 3.31 8.22
C LYS A 83 27.59 4.73 8.76
N ASN A 84 26.97 5.65 8.04
CA ASN A 84 27.10 7.09 8.29
C ASN A 84 25.91 7.67 9.07
N TRP A 85 24.70 7.12 8.89
CA TRP A 85 23.49 7.55 9.62
C TRP A 85 23.24 9.06 9.56
N TYR A 86 23.40 9.65 8.39
CA TYR A 86 23.16 11.09 8.21
C TYR A 86 21.69 11.44 8.42
N GLU A 87 21.45 12.62 8.99
CA GLU A 87 20.12 13.20 9.11
C GLU A 87 19.80 14.03 7.85
N TYR A 88 18.61 13.79 7.30
CA TYR A 88 18.07 14.47 6.12
C TYR A 88 16.73 15.13 6.47
N PRO A 89 16.42 16.30 5.88
CA PRO A 89 15.07 16.85 5.95
C PRO A 89 14.08 15.90 5.25
N VAL A 90 13.01 15.52 5.96
CA VAL A 90 11.96 14.63 5.44
C VAL A 90 10.63 15.37 5.37
N LEU A 91 10.03 15.43 4.19
CA LEU A 91 8.70 15.96 3.93
C LEU A 91 7.75 14.78 3.68
N HIS A 92 6.93 14.44 4.68
CA HIS A 92 5.96 13.36 4.58
C HIS A 92 4.54 13.93 4.40
N LEU A 93 3.93 13.69 3.25
CA LEU A 93 2.55 14.04 2.92
C LEU A 93 1.67 12.80 3.00
N SER A 94 0.59 12.85 3.80
CA SER A 94 -0.40 11.78 3.85
C SER A 94 -1.78 12.30 3.46
N LEU A 95 -2.35 11.77 2.39
CA LEU A 95 -3.69 12.13 1.94
C LEU A 95 -4.80 11.36 2.69
N ASN A 96 -4.46 10.67 3.78
CA ASN A 96 -5.37 9.77 4.48
C ASN A 96 -6.59 10.46 5.13
N ALA A 97 -6.46 11.70 5.59
CA ALA A 97 -7.31 12.28 6.64
C ALA A 97 -8.48 13.15 6.13
N GLU A 98 -9.04 12.88 4.95
CA GLU A 98 -10.17 13.65 4.42
C GLU A 98 -11.21 12.79 3.69
N LYS A 99 -12.43 13.33 3.57
CA LYS A 99 -13.54 12.69 2.84
C LYS A 99 -13.45 12.86 1.32
N TYR A 100 -12.82 13.96 0.86
CA TYR A 100 -12.69 14.33 -0.55
C TYR A 100 -14.03 14.35 -1.30
N ASP A 101 -15.05 14.91 -0.65
CA ASP A 101 -16.38 15.13 -1.23
C ASP A 101 -16.53 16.50 -1.92
N SER A 102 -15.50 17.36 -1.86
CA SER A 102 -15.40 18.61 -2.60
C SER A 102 -13.94 19.01 -2.85
N LYS A 103 -13.70 19.92 -3.80
CA LYS A 103 -12.35 20.44 -4.12
C LYS A 103 -11.70 21.18 -2.94
N GLU A 104 -12.51 21.84 -2.12
CA GLU A 104 -12.07 22.58 -0.94
C GLU A 104 -11.42 21.64 0.08
N ARG A 105 -11.88 20.38 0.20
CA ARG A 105 -11.27 19.40 1.11
C ARG A 105 -9.83 19.06 0.73
N LEU A 106 -9.54 18.95 -0.57
CA LEU A 106 -8.16 18.73 -1.02
C LEU A 106 -7.32 19.98 -0.77
N ALA A 107 -7.86 21.17 -1.07
CA ALA A 107 -7.19 22.44 -0.83
C ALA A 107 -6.85 22.63 0.66
N ASP A 108 -7.81 22.40 1.56
CA ASP A 108 -7.62 22.50 3.02
C ASP A 108 -6.55 21.53 3.52
N MET A 109 -6.52 20.31 2.99
CA MET A 109 -5.50 19.32 3.36
C MET A 109 -4.09 19.77 2.94
N LEU A 110 -3.94 20.24 1.69
CA LEU A 110 -2.67 20.78 1.19
C LEU A 110 -2.25 22.03 1.98
N GLU A 111 -3.19 22.92 2.28
CA GLU A 111 -2.96 24.13 3.07
C GLU A 111 -2.40 23.78 4.45
N ARG A 112 -3.07 22.88 5.18
CA ARG A 112 -2.60 22.46 6.52
C ARG A 112 -1.20 21.85 6.48
N GLN A 113 -0.93 21.00 5.49
CA GLN A 113 0.39 20.37 5.35
C GLN A 113 1.48 21.40 5.02
N LEU A 114 1.20 22.30 4.07
CA LEU A 114 2.13 23.34 3.67
C LEU A 114 2.42 24.28 4.84
N GLN A 115 1.41 24.75 5.56
CA GLN A 115 1.61 25.61 6.73
C GLN A 115 2.54 24.98 7.77
N ALA A 116 2.41 23.68 8.04
CA ALA A 116 3.28 22.97 8.97
C ALA A 116 4.75 22.97 8.50
N TRP A 117 4.99 22.73 7.21
CA TRP A 117 6.35 22.78 6.66
C TRP A 117 6.90 24.19 6.54
N GLU A 118 6.08 25.16 6.18
CA GLU A 118 6.47 26.57 6.09
C GLU A 118 6.86 27.11 7.45
N GLN A 119 6.15 26.73 8.51
CA GLN A 119 6.54 27.06 9.87
C GLN A 119 7.90 26.44 10.24
N LEU A 120 8.12 25.17 9.86
CA LEU A 120 9.36 24.45 10.17
C LEU A 120 10.59 25.06 9.47
N TYR A 121 10.45 25.40 8.19
CA TYR A 121 11.53 25.93 7.36
C TYR A 121 11.46 27.45 7.20
N GLN A 122 10.65 28.14 8.00
CA GLN A 122 10.54 29.60 8.05
C GLN A 122 10.28 30.22 6.66
N THR A 123 9.44 29.58 5.86
CA THR A 123 9.06 30.06 4.54
C THR A 123 7.67 30.70 4.58
N GLY A 124 7.27 31.34 3.49
CA GLY A 124 5.92 31.89 3.33
C GLY A 124 5.88 33.04 2.33
N GLY A 125 4.69 33.34 1.83
CA GLY A 125 4.47 34.45 0.90
C GLY A 125 3.02 34.51 0.45
N LYS A 126 2.39 35.69 0.54
CA LYS A 126 1.03 35.90 0.03
C LYS A 126 1.02 35.77 -1.49
N GLY A 127 0.06 35.04 -2.04
CA GLY A 127 -0.18 34.94 -3.49
C GLY A 127 0.59 33.84 -4.23
N ILE A 128 1.31 32.97 -3.52
CA ILE A 128 1.99 31.81 -4.12
C ILE A 128 1.00 30.63 -4.19
N THR A 129 1.01 29.91 -5.31
CA THR A 129 0.23 28.67 -5.49
C THR A 129 0.71 27.58 -4.52
N TYR A 130 -0.11 26.55 -4.27
CA TYR A 130 0.32 25.39 -3.46
C TYR A 130 1.62 24.75 -3.96
N SER A 131 1.75 24.62 -5.28
CA SER A 131 2.94 24.09 -5.93
C SER A 131 4.18 24.97 -5.68
N GLY A 132 4.06 26.29 -5.81
CA GLY A 132 5.15 27.21 -5.54
C GLY A 132 5.58 27.22 -4.07
N ARG A 133 4.63 27.07 -3.14
CA ARG A 133 4.91 26.92 -1.70
C ARG A 133 5.69 25.64 -1.42
N PHE A 134 5.25 24.51 -2.01
CA PHE A 134 5.95 23.23 -1.85
C PHE A 134 7.39 23.28 -2.37
N MET A 135 7.59 23.86 -3.56
CA MET A 135 8.91 24.11 -4.13
C MET A 135 9.80 24.97 -3.22
N THR A 136 9.24 26.04 -2.67
CA THR A 136 9.95 26.94 -1.76
C THR A 136 10.37 26.21 -0.49
N VAL A 137 9.48 25.40 0.09
CA VAL A 137 9.76 24.55 1.25
C VAL A 137 10.92 23.59 0.96
N ILE A 138 10.91 22.89 -0.18
CA ILE A 138 11.99 21.95 -0.55
C ILE A 138 13.33 22.67 -0.65
N LYS A 139 13.37 23.79 -1.38
CA LYS A 139 14.59 24.56 -1.55
C LYS A 139 15.13 25.09 -0.23
N GLN A 140 14.26 25.60 0.63
CA GLN A 140 14.65 26.18 1.92
C GLN A 140 15.08 25.11 2.93
N ALA A 141 14.44 23.94 2.92
CA ALA A 141 14.88 22.79 3.70
C ALA A 141 16.31 22.37 3.32
N TYR A 142 16.64 22.37 2.04
CA TYR A 142 18.00 22.14 1.57
C TYR A 142 18.97 23.24 2.02
N GLU A 143 18.62 24.51 1.81
CA GLU A 143 19.48 25.66 2.13
C GLU A 143 19.80 25.74 3.64
N GLN A 144 18.85 25.40 4.50
CA GLN A 144 19.02 25.44 5.96
C GLN A 144 19.80 24.24 6.51
N THR A 145 19.60 23.05 5.95
CA THR A 145 20.22 21.82 6.47
C THR A 145 21.52 21.45 5.77
N GLY A 146 21.78 22.01 4.58
CA GLY A 146 22.87 21.60 3.70
C GLY A 146 22.72 20.19 3.13
N ARG A 147 21.54 19.57 3.30
CA ARG A 147 21.25 18.19 2.87
C ARG A 147 20.05 18.16 1.94
N ARG A 148 20.13 17.29 0.93
CA ARG A 148 19.03 17.07 -0.01
C ARG A 148 17.81 16.49 0.72
N VAL A 149 16.62 16.80 0.21
CA VAL A 149 15.33 16.55 0.84
C VAL A 149 14.75 15.21 0.43
N VAL A 150 14.19 14.50 1.40
CA VAL A 150 13.45 13.26 1.20
C VAL A 150 11.96 13.59 1.15
N VAL A 151 11.26 13.16 0.11
CA VAL A 151 9.82 13.35 -0.04
C VAL A 151 9.10 12.01 -0.01
N LEU A 152 8.19 11.85 0.94
CA LEU A 152 7.39 10.64 1.13
C LEU A 152 5.91 10.99 0.98
N ILE A 153 5.21 10.31 0.08
CA ILE A 153 3.79 10.58 -0.20
C ILE A 153 2.99 9.30 0.02
N ASP A 154 2.07 9.30 0.98
CA ASP A 154 1.17 8.17 1.27
C ASP A 154 -0.26 8.43 0.78
N GLU A 155 -0.88 7.36 0.28
CA GLU A 155 -2.24 7.32 -0.28
C GLU A 155 -2.54 8.42 -1.33
N TYR A 156 -1.61 8.62 -2.26
CA TYR A 156 -1.70 9.65 -3.30
C TYR A 156 -3.02 9.62 -4.11
N ASP A 157 -3.59 8.43 -4.27
CA ASP A 157 -4.78 8.14 -5.07
C ASP A 157 -6.08 8.23 -4.28
N LYS A 158 -6.04 8.46 -2.96
CA LYS A 158 -7.25 8.51 -2.12
C LYS A 158 -8.30 9.53 -2.60
N PRO A 159 -7.95 10.77 -2.98
CA PRO A 159 -8.95 11.71 -3.49
C PRO A 159 -9.69 11.16 -4.71
N LEU A 160 -8.95 10.58 -5.65
CA LEU A 160 -9.50 10.02 -6.89
C LEU A 160 -10.35 8.77 -6.66
N LEU A 161 -9.94 7.91 -5.73
CA LEU A 161 -10.75 6.75 -5.33
C LEU A 161 -12.06 7.18 -4.65
N ARG A 162 -12.08 8.30 -3.92
CA ARG A 162 -13.29 8.79 -3.26
C ARG A 162 -14.26 9.47 -4.21
N SER A 163 -13.77 10.10 -5.27
CA SER A 163 -14.58 10.77 -6.30
C SER A 163 -14.77 9.93 -7.56
N PHE A 164 -14.57 8.61 -7.50
CA PHE A 164 -14.61 7.71 -8.68
C PHE A 164 -15.89 7.79 -9.52
N ASP A 165 -17.00 8.18 -8.89
CA ASP A 165 -18.34 8.32 -9.47
C ASP A 165 -18.70 9.77 -9.84
N ASN A 166 -17.76 10.70 -9.68
CA ASN A 166 -17.90 12.12 -10.00
C ASN A 166 -16.72 12.56 -10.87
N SER A 167 -16.89 12.46 -12.19
CA SER A 167 -15.85 12.81 -13.18
C SER A 167 -15.34 14.24 -13.03
N LYS A 168 -16.24 15.20 -12.84
CA LYS A 168 -15.87 16.61 -12.65
C LYS A 168 -14.95 16.80 -11.44
N LEU A 169 -15.29 16.20 -10.30
CA LEU A 169 -14.48 16.32 -9.09
C LEU A 169 -13.14 15.57 -9.23
N GLN A 170 -13.12 14.44 -9.94
CA GLN A 170 -11.87 13.76 -10.29
C GLN A 170 -10.95 14.63 -11.13
N ASP A 171 -11.48 15.32 -12.14
CA ASP A 171 -10.69 16.18 -13.00
C ASP A 171 -10.12 17.36 -12.19
N GLU A 172 -10.92 17.99 -11.33
CA GLU A 172 -10.46 19.05 -10.41
C GLU A 172 -9.35 18.55 -9.46
N PHE A 173 -9.49 17.35 -8.89
CA PHE A 173 -8.44 16.75 -8.05
C PHE A 173 -7.19 16.41 -8.86
N ARG A 174 -7.34 15.85 -10.06
CA ARG A 174 -6.21 15.50 -10.93
C ARG A 174 -5.42 16.74 -11.27
N GLU A 175 -6.07 17.81 -11.75
CA GLU A 175 -5.42 19.09 -12.06
C GLU A 175 -4.63 19.65 -10.87
N THR A 176 -5.26 19.67 -9.69
CA THR A 176 -4.64 20.18 -8.46
C THR A 176 -3.41 19.36 -8.07
N LEU A 177 -3.53 18.03 -8.06
CA LEU A 177 -2.43 17.13 -7.70
C LEU A 177 -1.31 17.13 -8.74
N THR A 178 -1.63 17.14 -10.04
CA THR A 178 -0.65 17.26 -11.12
C THR A 178 0.17 18.53 -10.94
N ALA A 179 -0.48 19.68 -10.72
CA ALA A 179 0.22 20.94 -10.49
C ALA A 179 1.09 20.90 -9.22
N PHE A 180 0.58 20.29 -8.15
CA PHE A 180 1.29 20.17 -6.87
C PHE A 180 2.57 19.32 -6.98
N TYR A 181 2.51 18.17 -7.64
CA TYR A 181 3.65 17.24 -7.71
C TYR A 181 4.63 17.53 -8.85
N THR A 182 4.21 18.21 -9.92
CA THR A 182 5.10 18.53 -11.06
C THR A 182 6.36 19.28 -10.63
N VAL A 183 6.30 20.06 -9.55
CA VAL A 183 7.46 20.81 -9.02
C VAL A 183 8.60 19.91 -8.57
N LEU A 184 8.34 18.63 -8.26
CA LEU A 184 9.38 17.68 -7.89
C LEU A 184 10.41 17.47 -9.01
N LYS A 185 10.00 17.65 -10.28
CA LYS A 185 10.91 17.60 -11.43
C LYS A 185 11.96 18.71 -11.37
N ASP A 186 11.50 19.94 -11.15
CA ASP A 186 12.39 21.11 -11.08
C ASP A 186 13.17 21.14 -9.76
N ALA A 187 12.66 20.43 -8.75
CA ALA A 187 13.30 20.32 -7.44
C ALA A 187 14.44 19.29 -7.38
N ASP A 188 14.69 18.52 -8.44
CA ASP A 188 15.70 17.45 -8.51
C ASP A 188 17.07 17.80 -7.89
N PRO A 189 17.66 19.00 -8.11
CA PRO A 189 18.94 19.37 -7.50
C PRO A 189 18.95 19.35 -5.96
N TRP A 190 17.76 19.49 -5.34
CA TRP A 190 17.57 19.51 -3.90
C TRP A 190 16.98 18.21 -3.36
N LEU A 191 16.65 17.21 -4.19
CA LEU A 191 16.03 15.96 -3.77
C LEU A 191 17.05 14.85 -3.53
N GLN A 192 16.88 14.12 -2.43
CA GLN A 192 17.68 12.95 -2.07
C GLN A 192 16.96 11.66 -2.49
N PHE A 193 15.66 11.60 -2.23
CA PHE A 193 14.85 10.41 -2.42
C PHE A 193 13.37 10.80 -2.46
N VAL A 194 12.62 10.17 -3.36
CA VAL A 194 11.16 10.35 -3.45
C VAL A 194 10.51 8.98 -3.50
N LEU A 195 9.55 8.74 -2.61
CA LEU A 195 8.71 7.54 -2.66
C LEU A 195 7.24 7.89 -2.53
N ILE A 196 6.46 7.42 -3.50
CA ILE A 196 5.02 7.63 -3.59
C ILE A 196 4.33 6.28 -3.44
N THR A 197 3.38 6.19 -2.51
CA THR A 197 2.62 4.97 -2.27
C THR A 197 1.13 5.18 -2.45
N GLY A 198 0.45 4.15 -2.95
CA GLY A 198 -1.00 4.16 -3.15
C GLY A 198 -1.58 2.75 -3.27
N VAL A 199 -2.87 2.68 -3.57
CA VAL A 199 -3.56 1.42 -3.85
C VAL A 199 -3.55 1.11 -5.35
N THR A 200 -3.70 2.14 -6.18
CA THR A 200 -3.92 2.03 -7.62
C THR A 200 -2.89 2.82 -8.42
N LYS A 201 -2.76 2.48 -9.71
CA LYS A 201 -1.85 3.07 -10.70
C LYS A 201 -2.54 4.04 -11.66
N PHE A 202 -3.86 3.99 -11.82
CA PHE A 202 -4.58 4.84 -12.78
C PHE A 202 -4.36 6.35 -12.55
N ALA A 203 -4.18 6.73 -11.30
CA ALA A 203 -3.89 8.10 -10.92
C ALA A 203 -2.46 8.52 -11.30
N GLN A 204 -1.54 7.56 -11.46
CA GLN A 204 -0.11 7.80 -11.62
C GLN A 204 0.22 8.50 -12.94
N MET A 205 -0.28 8.02 -14.08
CA MET A 205 0.06 8.65 -15.37
C MET A 205 -0.62 10.00 -15.60
N GLY A 206 -1.80 10.25 -15.01
CA GLY A 206 -2.43 11.59 -15.09
C GLY A 206 -1.73 12.63 -14.20
N ILE A 207 -1.33 12.22 -13.00
CA ILE A 207 -0.73 13.12 -11.99
C ILE A 207 0.77 13.29 -12.20
N PHE A 208 1.48 12.22 -12.56
CA PHE A 208 2.93 12.15 -12.62
C PHE A 208 3.46 11.96 -14.05
N SER A 209 2.64 12.10 -15.11
CA SER A 209 3.13 12.09 -16.51
C SER A 209 4.27 13.06 -16.76
N ASN A 210 4.28 14.19 -16.03
CA ASN A 210 5.33 15.20 -16.14
C ASN A 210 6.60 14.85 -15.33
N LEU A 211 6.53 13.86 -14.43
CA LEU A 211 7.68 13.34 -13.70
C LEU A 211 8.37 12.28 -14.56
N ASN A 212 9.27 12.73 -15.44
CA ASN A 212 9.97 11.92 -16.44
C ASN A 212 10.84 10.76 -15.87
N GLN A 213 10.88 10.52 -14.55
CA GLN A 213 11.82 9.60 -13.89
C GLN A 213 11.18 8.77 -12.75
N LEU A 214 9.84 8.68 -12.68
CA LEU A 214 9.19 7.88 -11.63
C LEU A 214 9.24 6.38 -11.98
N SER A 215 10.10 5.62 -11.29
CA SER A 215 10.22 4.18 -11.46
C SER A 215 9.12 3.44 -10.69
N ASP A 216 8.31 2.65 -11.39
CA ASP A 216 7.27 1.83 -10.77
C ASP A 216 7.84 0.49 -10.32
N ILE A 217 8.16 0.39 -9.03
CA ILE A 217 8.73 -0.80 -8.41
C ILE A 217 7.67 -1.81 -7.98
N SER A 218 6.39 -1.57 -8.29
CA SER A 218 5.31 -2.44 -7.81
C SER A 218 5.42 -3.87 -8.37
N PHE A 219 5.97 -4.02 -9.56
CA PHE A 219 6.05 -5.30 -10.29
C PHE A 219 7.48 -5.80 -10.44
N ASP A 220 8.45 -5.08 -9.88
CA ASP A 220 9.86 -5.43 -9.95
C ASP A 220 10.17 -6.55 -8.95
N LEU A 221 10.79 -7.63 -9.45
CA LEU A 221 11.22 -8.77 -8.66
C LEU A 221 12.20 -8.37 -7.55
N ASP A 222 13.03 -7.36 -7.81
CA ASP A 222 14.01 -6.86 -6.84
C ASP A 222 13.39 -6.29 -5.56
N TYR A 223 12.12 -5.86 -5.64
CA TYR A 223 11.36 -5.28 -4.54
C TYR A 223 10.09 -6.08 -4.22
N ASN A 224 9.98 -7.31 -4.74
CA ASN A 224 8.81 -8.17 -4.63
C ASN A 224 8.28 -8.22 -3.19
N THR A 225 9.15 -8.61 -2.25
CA THR A 225 8.81 -8.87 -0.85
C THR A 225 8.82 -7.60 0.01
N LEU A 226 9.00 -6.40 -0.57
CA LEU A 226 9.11 -5.14 0.19
C LEU A 226 7.85 -4.83 1.02
N CYS A 227 6.69 -5.28 0.54
CA CYS A 227 5.40 -5.18 1.23
C CYS A 227 4.63 -6.50 1.08
N GLY A 228 4.08 -7.00 2.19
CA GLY A 228 3.59 -8.37 2.30
C GLY A 228 4.46 -9.21 3.21
N MET A 229 4.11 -10.49 3.34
CA MET A 229 4.93 -11.49 4.03
C MET A 229 5.03 -12.73 3.14
N THR A 230 6.20 -13.34 3.09
CA THR A 230 6.38 -14.65 2.46
C THR A 230 6.19 -15.76 3.50
N LEU A 231 5.93 -16.99 3.05
CA LEU A 231 5.84 -18.13 3.95
C LEU A 231 7.13 -18.33 4.78
N PRO A 232 8.35 -18.30 4.21
CA PRO A 232 9.58 -18.41 4.98
C PRO A 232 9.69 -17.34 6.07
N GLU A 233 9.35 -16.09 5.78
CA GLU A 233 9.37 -15.02 6.78
C GLU A 233 8.37 -15.25 7.92
N ILE A 234 7.20 -15.83 7.61
CA ILE A 234 6.20 -16.17 8.62
C ILE A 234 6.73 -17.28 9.52
N GLU A 235 7.26 -18.36 8.92
CA GLU A 235 7.81 -19.50 9.64
C GLU A 235 8.99 -19.11 10.54
N THR A 236 9.92 -18.28 10.05
CA THR A 236 11.09 -17.88 10.83
C THR A 236 10.75 -16.86 11.92
N THR A 237 9.83 -15.93 11.64
CA THR A 237 9.58 -14.80 12.55
C THR A 237 8.58 -15.16 13.64
N PHE A 238 7.57 -15.98 13.35
CA PHE A 238 6.41 -16.22 14.23
C PHE A 238 6.34 -17.64 14.80
N VAL A 239 7.48 -18.35 14.91
CA VAL A 239 7.56 -19.72 15.45
C VAL A 239 6.66 -19.95 16.67
N PRO A 240 6.80 -19.21 17.79
CA PRO A 240 6.00 -19.51 18.98
C PRO A 240 4.50 -19.18 18.81
N GLU A 241 4.14 -18.20 17.99
CA GLU A 241 2.72 -17.91 17.72
C GLU A 241 2.08 -18.97 16.82
N LEU A 242 2.84 -19.51 15.86
CA LEU A 242 2.43 -20.64 15.03
C LEU A 242 2.22 -21.90 15.89
N GLU A 243 3.17 -22.23 16.77
CA GLU A 243 3.04 -23.36 17.70
C GLU A 243 1.82 -23.20 18.63
N ALA A 244 1.65 -22.01 19.21
CA ALA A 244 0.51 -21.74 20.09
C ALA A 244 -0.83 -21.79 19.35
N MET A 245 -0.88 -21.39 18.08
CA MET A 245 -2.07 -21.49 17.25
C MET A 245 -2.34 -22.94 16.83
N ALA A 246 -1.32 -23.70 16.44
CA ALA A 246 -1.43 -25.13 16.10
C ALA A 246 -2.03 -25.93 17.26
N LEU A 247 -1.51 -25.73 18.48
CA LEU A 247 -2.02 -26.36 19.70
C LEU A 247 -3.50 -26.03 19.95
N LYS A 248 -3.89 -24.75 19.82
CA LYS A 248 -5.28 -24.33 20.04
C LYS A 248 -6.22 -24.88 18.98
N GLN A 249 -5.79 -24.93 17.72
CA GLN A 249 -6.58 -25.42 16.59
C GLN A 249 -6.56 -26.96 16.46
N LYS A 250 -5.73 -27.65 17.25
CA LYS A 250 -5.52 -29.11 17.18
C LYS A 250 -5.08 -29.55 15.77
N LEU A 251 -4.20 -28.77 15.15
CA LEU A 251 -3.63 -29.05 13.84
C LEU A 251 -2.15 -29.39 13.98
N SER A 252 -1.63 -30.20 13.06
CA SER A 252 -0.17 -30.28 12.86
C SER A 252 0.35 -28.92 12.35
N HIS A 253 1.66 -28.70 12.47
CA HIS A 253 2.30 -27.49 11.94
C HIS A 253 2.05 -27.35 10.43
N GLU A 254 2.23 -28.44 9.68
CA GLU A 254 1.98 -28.50 8.24
C GLU A 254 0.52 -28.16 7.88
N ALA A 255 -0.46 -28.79 8.56
CA ALA A 255 -1.88 -28.52 8.30
C ALA A 255 -2.29 -27.09 8.69
N LEU A 256 -1.63 -26.49 9.70
CA LEU A 256 -1.83 -25.08 10.05
C LEU A 256 -1.35 -24.17 8.92
N LEU A 257 -0.12 -24.38 8.44
CA LEU A 257 0.47 -23.57 7.37
C LEU A 257 -0.33 -23.72 6.08
N GLU A 258 -0.68 -24.94 5.68
CA GLU A 258 -1.49 -25.19 4.49
C GLU A 258 -2.83 -24.44 4.54
N LYS A 259 -3.52 -24.49 5.69
CA LYS A 259 -4.76 -23.74 5.88
C LYS A 259 -4.53 -22.23 5.89
N MET A 260 -3.42 -21.76 6.43
CA MET A 260 -3.04 -20.35 6.41
C MET A 260 -2.76 -19.87 4.98
N THR A 261 -2.07 -20.66 4.17
CA THR A 261 -1.81 -20.42 2.74
C THR A 261 -3.13 -20.23 1.99
N ARG A 262 -4.03 -21.21 2.08
CA ARG A 262 -5.33 -21.15 1.38
C ARG A 262 -6.16 -19.92 1.75
N LEU A 263 -6.05 -19.45 2.99
CA LEU A 263 -6.83 -18.32 3.50
C LEU A 263 -6.20 -16.96 3.24
N TYR A 264 -4.87 -16.81 3.31
CA TYR A 264 -4.23 -15.49 3.40
C TYR A 264 -3.13 -15.21 2.38
N ASP A 265 -2.70 -16.22 1.61
CA ASP A 265 -1.70 -16.09 0.54
C ASP A 265 -2.35 -15.75 -0.81
N GLY A 266 -1.56 -15.78 -1.89
CA GLY A 266 -2.05 -15.85 -3.26
C GLY A 266 -2.14 -14.50 -3.96
N TYR A 267 -1.60 -13.44 -3.37
CA TYR A 267 -1.50 -12.14 -4.02
C TYR A 267 -0.25 -12.08 -4.92
N ARG A 268 -0.47 -12.11 -6.23
CA ARG A 268 0.54 -11.92 -7.28
C ARG A 268 0.38 -10.55 -7.92
N PHE A 269 1.48 -9.82 -8.08
CA PHE A 269 1.48 -8.49 -8.68
C PHE A 269 2.07 -8.46 -10.10
N THR A 270 2.72 -9.53 -10.55
CA THR A 270 3.20 -9.69 -11.94
C THR A 270 2.96 -11.13 -12.39
N ASP A 271 2.94 -11.34 -13.70
CA ASP A 271 2.96 -12.65 -14.36
C ASP A 271 4.30 -13.38 -14.25
N ASP A 272 5.36 -12.69 -13.82
CA ASP A 272 6.67 -13.31 -13.70
C ASP A 272 6.64 -14.57 -12.82
N GLU A 273 7.18 -15.67 -13.34
CA GLU A 273 7.17 -16.98 -12.66
C GLU A 273 8.01 -16.96 -11.38
N GLU A 274 9.08 -16.15 -11.33
CA GLU A 274 9.94 -15.98 -10.16
C GLU A 274 9.26 -15.16 -9.05
N PHE A 275 8.12 -14.53 -9.36
CA PHE A 275 7.35 -13.77 -8.38
C PHE A 275 6.77 -14.70 -7.30
N THR A 276 7.30 -14.57 -6.08
CA THR A 276 6.73 -15.21 -4.88
C THR A 276 5.38 -14.58 -4.54
N PRO A 277 4.29 -15.36 -4.39
CA PRO A 277 3.02 -14.84 -3.87
C PRO A 277 3.16 -14.29 -2.45
N MET A 278 2.41 -13.22 -2.15
CA MET A 278 2.46 -12.58 -0.84
C MET A 278 1.27 -12.96 0.02
N TYR A 279 1.53 -13.21 1.30
CA TYR A 279 0.51 -13.23 2.33
C TYR A 279 0.10 -11.82 2.71
N ASN A 280 -1.19 -11.64 3.01
CA ASN A 280 -1.69 -10.42 3.61
C ASN A 280 -1.20 -10.29 5.07
N PRO A 281 -0.34 -9.30 5.40
CA PRO A 281 0.22 -9.17 6.76
C PRO A 281 -0.86 -8.97 7.82
N PHE A 282 -1.93 -8.23 7.49
CA PHE A 282 -2.99 -7.96 8.45
C PHE A 282 -3.77 -9.21 8.81
N SER A 283 -4.06 -10.08 7.84
CA SER A 283 -4.75 -11.34 8.10
C SER A 283 -3.89 -12.31 8.90
N VAL A 284 -2.62 -12.49 8.51
CA VAL A 284 -1.66 -13.35 9.23
C VAL A 284 -1.51 -12.90 10.68
N LEU A 285 -1.23 -11.60 10.92
CA LEU A 285 -1.03 -11.09 12.27
C LEU A 285 -2.28 -11.23 13.15
N ASN A 286 -3.49 -11.01 12.59
CA ASN A 286 -4.73 -11.23 13.35
C ASN A 286 -4.97 -12.70 13.65
N ALA A 287 -4.69 -13.59 12.69
CA ALA A 287 -4.87 -15.02 12.86
C ALA A 287 -3.98 -15.55 13.98
N LEU A 288 -2.71 -15.17 13.98
CA LEU A 288 -1.73 -15.50 15.02
C LEU A 288 -2.13 -14.89 16.38
N MET A 289 -2.49 -13.60 16.42
CA MET A 289 -2.89 -12.91 17.65
C MET A 289 -4.12 -13.54 18.31
N LYS A 290 -5.15 -13.84 17.51
CA LYS A 290 -6.40 -14.46 17.99
C LYS A 290 -6.29 -15.98 18.11
N ARG A 291 -5.22 -16.55 17.56
CA ARG A 291 -5.00 -17.99 17.38
C ARG A 291 -6.22 -18.64 16.70
N ALA A 292 -6.78 -17.96 15.71
CA ALA A 292 -8.03 -18.33 15.05
C ALA A 292 -7.96 -17.98 13.57
N PHE A 293 -8.55 -18.83 12.73
CA PHE A 293 -8.79 -18.47 11.34
C PHE A 293 -10.06 -17.62 11.24
N GLY A 294 -10.08 -16.72 10.26
CA GLY A 294 -11.22 -15.86 9.98
C GLY A 294 -10.89 -14.79 8.94
N SER A 295 -11.91 -14.06 8.52
CA SER A 295 -11.79 -13.00 7.52
C SER A 295 -11.43 -11.67 8.21
N TYR A 296 -10.14 -11.38 8.26
CA TYR A 296 -9.59 -10.21 8.93
C TYR A 296 -9.40 -9.03 7.98
N TRP A 297 -8.75 -9.23 6.83
CA TRP A 297 -8.52 -8.17 5.86
C TRP A 297 -9.82 -7.64 5.28
N PHE A 298 -10.67 -8.53 4.77
CA PHE A 298 -11.94 -8.11 4.17
C PHE A 298 -12.91 -7.51 5.21
N GLY A 299 -12.99 -8.13 6.40
CA GLY A 299 -13.87 -7.70 7.49
C GLY A 299 -13.46 -6.37 8.14
N SER A 300 -12.20 -5.98 7.99
CA SER A 300 -11.66 -4.73 8.55
C SER A 300 -12.05 -3.45 7.80
N GLY A 301 -13.07 -3.55 6.96
CA GLY A 301 -13.63 -2.48 6.18
C GLY A 301 -13.38 -2.74 4.71
N THR A 302 -14.29 -3.51 4.09
CA THR A 302 -14.57 -3.36 2.66
C THR A 302 -14.69 -1.86 2.40
N PRO A 303 -13.85 -1.27 1.54
CA PRO A 303 -13.95 0.13 1.22
C PRO A 303 -15.40 0.40 0.82
N THR A 304 -16.05 1.39 1.45
CA THR A 304 -17.36 1.88 1.02
C THR A 304 -17.37 2.11 -0.49
N PHE A 305 -16.21 2.52 -1.01
CA PHE A 305 -15.85 2.52 -2.42
C PHE A 305 -16.20 1.24 -3.18
N LEU A 306 -15.71 0.05 -2.81
CA LEU A 306 -15.99 -1.21 -3.50
C LEU A 306 -17.50 -1.49 -3.52
N VAL A 307 -18.16 -1.31 -2.38
CA VAL A 307 -19.61 -1.55 -2.27
C VAL A 307 -20.40 -0.56 -3.14
N ASN A 308 -20.03 0.72 -3.12
CA ASN A 308 -20.66 1.76 -3.93
C ASN A 308 -20.40 1.54 -5.42
N MET A 309 -19.21 1.07 -5.78
CA MET A 309 -18.80 0.75 -7.13
C MET A 309 -19.62 -0.41 -7.68
N LEU A 310 -19.65 -1.55 -6.98
CA LEU A 310 -20.42 -2.73 -7.38
C LEU A 310 -21.92 -2.42 -7.55
N LYS A 311 -22.49 -1.58 -6.67
CA LYS A 311 -23.89 -1.15 -6.77
C LYS A 311 -24.18 -0.31 -8.02
N LYS A 312 -23.19 0.41 -8.56
CA LYS A 312 -23.38 1.37 -9.66
C LYS A 312 -23.07 0.79 -11.02
N THR A 313 -22.21 -0.23 -11.11
CA THR A 313 -21.72 -0.78 -12.38
C THR A 313 -22.42 -2.07 -12.83
N ASN A 314 -23.38 -2.58 -12.04
CA ASN A 314 -24.07 -3.85 -12.31
C ASN A 314 -23.12 -5.05 -12.57
N PHE A 315 -21.90 -4.97 -12.02
CA PHE A 315 -20.85 -5.96 -12.22
C PHE A 315 -21.20 -7.25 -11.49
N ASP A 316 -21.22 -8.38 -12.21
CA ASP A 316 -21.55 -9.67 -11.62
C ASP A 316 -20.36 -10.23 -10.82
N LEU A 317 -20.51 -10.26 -9.50
CA LEU A 317 -19.52 -10.81 -8.58
C LEU A 317 -19.24 -12.30 -8.83
N ARG A 318 -20.17 -13.03 -9.45
CA ARG A 318 -20.00 -14.47 -9.77
C ARG A 318 -19.01 -14.70 -10.90
N GLU A 319 -18.84 -13.71 -11.76
CA GLU A 319 -17.93 -13.78 -12.90
C GLU A 319 -16.49 -13.42 -12.52
N MET A 320 -16.21 -13.08 -11.25
CA MET A 320 -14.89 -12.66 -10.77
C MET A 320 -13.81 -13.75 -10.83
N ASP A 321 -14.19 -15.02 -10.80
CA ASP A 321 -13.25 -16.14 -10.82
C ASP A 321 -13.02 -16.57 -12.28
N GLY A 322 -11.80 -16.35 -12.80
CA GLY A 322 -11.44 -16.70 -14.18
C GLY A 322 -11.67 -15.58 -15.21
N ILE A 323 -11.73 -14.31 -14.80
CA ILE A 323 -11.86 -13.17 -15.72
C ILE A 323 -10.64 -13.10 -16.62
N GLN A 324 -10.87 -13.03 -17.93
CA GLN A 324 -9.83 -12.75 -18.90
C GLN A 324 -9.78 -11.26 -19.24
N VAL A 325 -8.58 -10.67 -19.18
CA VAL A 325 -8.35 -9.26 -19.49
C VAL A 325 -7.06 -9.11 -20.27
N GLY A 326 -7.08 -8.29 -21.33
CA GLY A 326 -5.87 -7.98 -22.09
C GLY A 326 -4.85 -7.21 -21.25
N ALA A 327 -3.56 -7.44 -21.50
CA ALA A 327 -2.47 -6.81 -20.75
C ALA A 327 -2.52 -5.28 -20.77
N LEU A 328 -2.88 -4.70 -21.92
CA LEU A 328 -3.06 -3.25 -22.07
C LEU A 328 -4.23 -2.72 -21.24
N SER A 329 -5.29 -3.52 -21.04
CA SER A 329 -6.44 -3.15 -20.22
C SER A 329 -6.14 -3.28 -18.74
N LEU A 330 -5.40 -4.32 -18.33
CA LEU A 330 -4.98 -4.51 -16.92
C LEU A 330 -4.01 -3.40 -16.46
N ASN A 331 -3.15 -2.98 -17.38
CA ASN A 331 -2.23 -1.87 -17.22
C ASN A 331 -2.80 -0.53 -17.74
N ALA A 332 -4.09 -0.48 -18.10
CA ALA A 332 -4.68 0.73 -18.67
C ALA A 332 -4.64 1.88 -17.67
N ASN A 333 -4.37 3.07 -18.19
CA ASN A 333 -4.04 4.27 -17.42
C ASN A 333 -5.24 5.20 -17.18
N MET A 334 -6.42 4.82 -17.67
CA MET A 334 -7.66 5.57 -17.46
C MET A 334 -8.65 4.70 -16.72
N VAL A 335 -9.37 5.31 -15.78
CA VAL A 335 -10.58 4.71 -15.22
C VAL A 335 -11.60 4.68 -16.35
N ASP A 336 -11.62 3.59 -17.12
CA ASP A 336 -12.84 3.24 -17.82
C ASP A 336 -13.85 2.89 -16.73
N THR A 337 -14.79 3.79 -16.47
CA THR A 337 -15.85 3.57 -15.48
C THR A 337 -16.66 2.31 -15.78
N ASN A 338 -16.54 1.76 -16.99
CA ASN A 338 -17.18 0.53 -17.42
C ASN A 338 -16.31 -0.73 -17.21
N ASN A 339 -15.01 -0.61 -16.95
CA ASN A 339 -14.11 -1.75 -16.69
C ASN A 339 -13.45 -1.67 -15.30
N LEU A 340 -14.04 -2.40 -14.35
CA LEU A 340 -13.58 -2.43 -12.96
C LEU A 340 -12.49 -3.45 -12.68
N VAL A 341 -12.18 -4.32 -13.63
CA VAL A 341 -11.26 -5.44 -13.45
C VAL A 341 -9.88 -4.97 -12.97
N PRO A 342 -9.23 -3.94 -13.57
CA PRO A 342 -7.90 -3.57 -13.13
C PRO A 342 -7.89 -2.87 -11.77
N LEU A 343 -9.01 -2.23 -11.40
CA LEU A 343 -9.21 -1.66 -10.08
C LEU A 343 -9.40 -2.74 -9.01
N LEU A 344 -10.19 -3.78 -9.30
CA LEU A 344 -10.36 -4.94 -8.43
C LEU A 344 -9.04 -5.68 -8.22
N TYR A 345 -8.23 -5.81 -9.27
CA TYR A 345 -6.88 -6.36 -9.20
C TYR A 345 -5.95 -5.52 -8.30
N GLN A 346 -5.76 -4.25 -8.62
CA GLN A 346 -4.83 -3.38 -7.88
C GLN A 346 -5.24 -3.16 -6.41
N SER A 347 -6.55 -3.21 -6.12
CA SER A 347 -7.06 -3.14 -4.75
C SER A 347 -7.06 -4.47 -3.98
N GLY A 348 -6.62 -5.56 -4.62
CA GLY A 348 -6.38 -6.87 -3.99
C GLY A 348 -7.59 -7.80 -3.92
N TYR A 349 -8.66 -7.55 -4.67
CA TYR A 349 -9.80 -8.48 -4.77
C TYR A 349 -9.60 -9.53 -5.86
N LEU A 350 -8.78 -9.21 -6.86
CA LEU A 350 -8.33 -10.15 -7.87
C LEU A 350 -6.80 -10.27 -7.82
N THR A 351 -6.29 -11.40 -8.29
CA THR A 351 -4.87 -11.68 -8.50
C THR A 351 -4.68 -12.31 -9.87
N ILE A 352 -3.46 -12.22 -10.41
CA ILE A 352 -3.06 -13.01 -11.58
C ILE A 352 -3.04 -14.49 -11.19
N LYS A 353 -3.72 -15.31 -11.98
CA LYS A 353 -3.70 -16.78 -11.89
C LYS A 353 -2.86 -17.37 -13.01
N GLU A 354 -3.03 -16.86 -14.22
CA GLU A 354 -2.33 -17.30 -15.42
C GLU A 354 -2.11 -16.11 -16.36
N TYR A 355 -1.10 -16.21 -17.21
CA TYR A 355 -0.83 -15.25 -18.27
C TYR A 355 -0.51 -15.99 -19.57
N ASP A 356 -1.24 -15.66 -20.63
CA ASP A 356 -1.00 -16.15 -21.98
C ASP A 356 -0.18 -15.11 -22.75
N GLU A 357 1.12 -15.36 -22.90
CA GLU A 357 2.05 -14.47 -23.60
C GLU A 357 1.68 -14.30 -25.08
N ARG A 358 1.13 -15.34 -25.73
CA ARG A 358 0.81 -15.32 -27.15
C ARG A 358 -0.32 -14.34 -27.46
N PHE A 359 -1.34 -14.31 -26.61
CA PHE A 359 -2.48 -13.41 -26.77
C PHE A 359 -2.41 -12.15 -25.90
N GLN A 360 -1.39 -12.06 -25.04
CA GLN A 360 -1.24 -10.97 -24.07
C GLN A 360 -2.47 -10.85 -23.17
N ILE A 361 -2.99 -11.99 -22.68
CA ILE A 361 -4.20 -12.07 -21.86
C ILE A 361 -3.85 -12.60 -20.47
N TYR A 362 -4.31 -11.89 -19.45
CA TYR A 362 -4.27 -12.34 -18.06
C TYR A 362 -5.57 -13.04 -17.71
N THR A 363 -5.46 -14.19 -17.03
CA THR A 363 -6.58 -14.81 -16.30
C THR A 363 -6.46 -14.38 -14.84
N LEU A 364 -7.50 -13.70 -14.34
CA LEU A 364 -7.60 -13.23 -12.97
C LEU A 364 -8.60 -14.04 -12.17
N GLY A 365 -8.37 -14.17 -10.87
CA GLY A 365 -9.31 -14.79 -9.94
C GLY A 365 -9.09 -14.30 -8.51
N PHE A 366 -9.80 -14.88 -7.54
CA PHE A 366 -9.61 -14.49 -6.14
C PHE A 366 -8.21 -14.87 -5.64
N PRO A 367 -7.54 -14.03 -4.83
CA PRO A 367 -6.23 -14.38 -4.26
C PRO A 367 -6.32 -15.62 -3.38
N ASN A 368 -7.34 -15.70 -2.52
CA ASN A 368 -7.51 -16.73 -1.50
C ASN A 368 -8.98 -16.94 -1.09
N GLU A 369 -9.19 -17.94 -0.24
CA GLU A 369 -10.50 -18.29 0.34
C GLU A 369 -11.09 -17.18 1.22
N GLU A 370 -10.27 -16.33 1.85
CA GLU A 370 -10.77 -15.20 2.65
C GLU A 370 -11.55 -14.21 1.77
N VAL A 371 -11.00 -13.83 0.62
CA VAL A 371 -11.64 -12.89 -0.30
C VAL A 371 -12.85 -13.53 -0.97
N LYS A 372 -12.72 -14.78 -1.44
CA LYS A 372 -13.80 -15.51 -2.11
C LYS A 372 -15.03 -15.66 -1.23
N SER A 373 -14.87 -16.23 -0.03
CA SER A 373 -16.00 -16.49 0.89
C SER A 373 -16.78 -15.23 1.27
N GLN A 374 -16.09 -14.11 1.42
CA GLN A 374 -16.70 -12.83 1.79
C GLN A 374 -17.42 -12.13 0.63
N ILE A 375 -16.91 -12.28 -0.59
CA ILE A 375 -17.61 -11.79 -1.78
C ILE A 375 -18.87 -12.62 -2.02
N ASP A 376 -18.79 -13.94 -1.89
CA ASP A 376 -19.95 -14.83 -1.99
C ASP A 376 -21.03 -14.45 -0.96
N GLU A 377 -20.65 -14.25 0.30
CA GLU A 377 -21.58 -13.83 1.35
C GLU A 377 -22.28 -12.49 1.04
N LYS A 378 -21.58 -11.53 0.44
CA LYS A 378 -22.13 -10.21 0.06
C LYS A 378 -22.89 -10.20 -1.27
N ALA A 379 -22.59 -11.12 -2.17
CA ALA A 379 -23.34 -11.30 -3.42
C ALA A 379 -24.73 -11.91 -3.17
N MET A 380 -24.86 -12.75 -2.14
CA MET A 380 -26.11 -13.46 -1.81
C MET A 380 -27.35 -12.56 -1.60
N PRO A 381 -27.27 -11.41 -0.88
CA PRO A 381 -28.39 -10.47 -0.80
C PRO A 381 -28.75 -9.80 -2.14
N GLN A 382 -27.77 -9.50 -2.99
CA GLN A 382 -28.02 -8.90 -4.31
C GLN A 382 -28.75 -9.89 -5.22
N LEU A 383 -28.32 -11.15 -5.24
CA LEU A 383 -28.95 -12.25 -5.97
C LEU A 383 -30.42 -12.50 -5.56
N ARG A 384 -30.74 -12.36 -4.26
CA ARG A 384 -32.13 -12.45 -3.76
C ARG A 384 -33.02 -11.30 -4.26
N GLY A 385 -32.45 -10.12 -4.54
CA GLY A 385 -33.16 -9.00 -5.15
C GLY A 385 -33.50 -9.26 -6.61
N TYR A 386 -32.55 -9.77 -7.40
CA TYR A 386 -32.77 -10.13 -8.81
C TYR A 386 -33.80 -11.26 -8.98
N MET A 387 -33.78 -12.30 -8.12
CA MET A 387 -34.77 -13.38 -8.18
C MET A 387 -36.19 -12.97 -7.77
N LYS A 388 -36.38 -11.86 -7.05
CA LYS A 388 -37.71 -11.30 -6.78
C LYS A 388 -38.29 -10.49 -7.95
N HIS A 389 -37.44 -10.00 -8.84
CA HIS A 389 -37.85 -9.27 -10.05
C HIS A 389 -37.90 -10.14 -11.30
N ALA A 390 -37.36 -11.35 -11.27
CA ALA A 390 -37.44 -12.33 -12.35
C ALA A 390 -38.70 -13.24 -12.30
N ASN A 391 -39.56 -13.06 -11.29
CA ASN A 391 -40.85 -13.77 -11.14
C ASN A 391 -42.02 -12.77 -11.11
N VAL A 392 -42.09 -11.86 -12.09
CA VAL A 392 -43.31 -11.11 -12.44
C VAL A 392 -43.52 -11.19 -13.94
#